data_AF-A0A225VXP2-F1
#
_entry.id   AF-A0A225VXP2-F1
#
_cell.length_a   1.000
_cell.length_b   1.000
_cell.length_c   1.000
_cell.angle_alpha   90.00
_cell.angle_beta   90.00
_cell.angle_gamma   90.00
#
_symmetry.space_group_name_H-M   'P 1'
#
loop_
_entity.id
_entity.type
_entity.pdbx_description
1 polymer ?
#
loop_
_entity_poly.entity_id
_entity_poly.type
_entity_poly.pdbx_seq_one_letter_code
_entity_poly.pdbx_strand_id
1 'polypeptide(L)'
;MYAWYFPKGYELISIYKSGHRHLWRFAIVWIDDPTVDNSEILGVSLNSGTGYQKRDPPKSKYVNGSSVKIESYQSGWGFRAALQLTKKEGETQDLIMWDQLTDEAREALSSDVFDLELLFSTIRMPLTDDAFTKVLKEAWPF
;
A
#
# COMPACT_ATOMS: atom_id res chain seq x y z
N MET A 1 8.57 -1.68 -2.02
CA MET A 1 7.18 -1.23 -1.78
C MET A 1 6.32 -1.76 -2.92
N TYR A 2 5.14 -2.27 -2.61
CA TYR A 2 4.14 -2.74 -3.58
C TYR A 2 2.93 -1.83 -3.52
N ALA A 3 2.40 -1.43 -4.68
CA ALA A 3 1.25 -0.54 -4.77
C ALA A 3 0.18 -1.14 -5.69
N TRP A 4 -1.08 -0.94 -5.31
CA TRP A 4 -2.25 -1.36 -6.07
C TRP A 4 -3.14 -0.16 -6.36
N TYR A 5 -3.57 -0.08 -7.62
CA TYR A 5 -4.58 0.87 -8.07
C TYR A 5 -5.96 0.23 -8.09
N PHE A 6 -6.94 0.93 -7.54
CA PHE A 6 -8.35 0.62 -7.68
C PHE A 6 -9.06 1.79 -8.38
N PRO A 7 -9.91 1.54 -9.39
CA PRO A 7 -10.63 2.61 -10.09
C PRO A 7 -11.55 3.45 -9.18
N LYS A 8 -11.99 2.86 -8.06
CA LYS A 8 -12.84 3.48 -7.04
C LYS A 8 -12.38 3.07 -5.65
N GLY A 9 -12.45 4.00 -4.71
CA GLY A 9 -12.22 3.77 -3.30
C GLY A 9 -13.47 4.01 -2.48
N TYR A 10 -13.55 3.32 -1.35
CA TYR A 10 -14.55 3.61 -0.33
C TYR A 10 -13.90 4.45 0.77
N GLU A 11 -14.45 5.63 1.05
CA GLU A 11 -14.13 6.48 2.19
C GLU A 11 -15.38 7.28 2.58
N LEU A 12 -15.68 7.38 3.87
CA LEU A 12 -16.78 8.20 4.37
C LEU A 12 -16.32 9.66 4.36
N ILE A 13 -16.85 10.43 3.41
CA ILE A 13 -16.53 11.85 3.24
C ILE A 13 -17.47 12.70 4.12
N SER A 14 -18.74 12.32 4.20
CA SER A 14 -19.76 12.90 5.09
C SER A 14 -20.86 11.88 5.37
N ILE A 15 -21.79 12.18 6.29
CA ILE A 15 -22.94 11.30 6.59
C ILE A 15 -23.84 11.02 5.38
N TYR A 16 -23.75 11.83 4.32
CA TYR A 16 -24.54 11.68 3.08
C TYR A 16 -23.70 11.28 1.87
N LYS A 17 -22.37 11.20 1.99
CA LYS A 17 -21.46 10.94 0.86
C LYS A 17 -20.37 9.97 1.26
N SER A 18 -20.27 8.88 0.50
CA SER A 18 -19.17 7.93 0.61
C SER A 18 -18.61 7.59 -0.75
N GLY A 19 -17.33 7.24 -0.76
CA GLY A 19 -16.58 6.82 -1.92
C GLY A 19 -16.04 7.97 -2.77
N HIS A 20 -15.05 7.62 -3.57
CA HIS A 20 -14.35 8.52 -4.49
C HIS A 20 -13.78 7.72 -5.66
N ARG A 21 -13.48 8.42 -6.75
CA ARG A 21 -12.70 7.87 -7.86
C ARG A 21 -11.25 7.74 -7.41
N HIS A 22 -10.51 6.79 -7.98
CA HIS A 22 -9.09 6.56 -7.71
C HIS A 22 -8.78 6.18 -6.26
N LEU A 23 -8.11 5.04 -6.09
CA LEU A 23 -7.62 4.63 -4.80
C LEU A 23 -6.28 3.94 -4.98
N TRP A 24 -5.29 4.46 -4.28
CA TRP A 24 -4.00 3.82 -4.13
C TRP A 24 -3.90 3.18 -2.74
N ARG A 25 -3.44 1.93 -2.70
CA ARG A 25 -3.06 1.24 -1.47
C ARG A 25 -1.72 0.59 -1.67
N PHE A 26 -0.93 0.50 -0.60
CA PHE A 26 0.41 -0.03 -0.68
C PHE A 26 0.84 -0.79 0.57
N ALA A 27 1.81 -1.65 0.35
CA ALA A 27 2.51 -2.42 1.35
C ALA A 27 4.02 -2.23 1.19
N ILE A 28 4.75 -2.26 2.28
CA ILE A 28 6.21 -2.20 2.30
C ILE A 28 6.68 -3.45 3.00
N VAL A 29 7.49 -4.24 2.30
CA VAL A 29 8.19 -5.39 2.88
C VAL A 29 9.62 -4.92 3.12
N TRP A 30 10.05 -5.00 4.38
CA TRP A 30 11.39 -4.67 4.82
C TRP A 30 12.18 -5.95 4.94
N ILE A 31 13.30 -6.00 4.25
CA ILE A 31 14.14 -7.19 4.14
C ILE A 31 15.57 -6.86 4.57
N ASP A 32 16.35 -7.88 4.90
CA ASP A 32 17.73 -7.71 5.37
C ASP A 32 18.70 -7.29 4.25
N ASP A 33 18.69 -8.03 3.14
CA ASP A 33 19.61 -7.83 2.02
C ASP A 33 18.92 -8.14 0.67
N PRO A 34 18.67 -7.13 -0.19
CA PRO A 34 18.06 -7.35 -1.50
C PRO A 34 18.95 -8.10 -2.49
N THR A 35 20.23 -8.33 -2.18
CA THR A 35 21.20 -8.99 -3.07
C THR A 35 21.20 -10.51 -2.95
N VAL A 36 20.49 -11.08 -1.97
CA VAL A 36 20.38 -12.53 -1.76
C VAL A 36 19.02 -13.07 -2.19
N ASP A 37 19.02 -14.25 -2.83
CA ASP A 37 17.79 -14.86 -3.37
C ASP A 37 16.77 -15.22 -2.28
N ASN A 38 17.22 -15.52 -1.06
CA ASN A 38 16.39 -15.92 0.08
C ASN A 38 16.49 -14.91 1.22
N SER A 39 16.29 -13.63 0.92
CA SER A 39 16.30 -12.56 1.91
C SER A 39 15.21 -12.73 2.98
N GLU A 40 15.54 -12.42 4.22
CA GLU A 40 14.63 -12.56 5.35
C GLU A 40 13.70 -11.34 5.45
N ILE A 41 12.40 -11.59 5.63
CA ILE A 41 11.43 -10.54 5.90
C ILE A 41 11.57 -10.09 7.35
N LEU A 42 12.25 -8.96 7.55
CA LEU A 42 12.41 -8.32 8.85
C LEU A 42 11.12 -7.62 9.29
N GLY A 43 10.38 -7.01 8.36
CA GLY A 43 9.19 -6.25 8.72
C GLY A 43 8.20 -6.07 7.59
N VAL A 44 6.98 -5.70 7.95
CA VAL A 44 5.95 -5.28 6.99
C VAL A 44 5.18 -4.06 7.50
N SER A 45 4.95 -3.12 6.60
CA SER A 45 4.14 -1.93 6.84
C SER A 45 3.03 -1.82 5.80
N LEU A 46 1.78 -1.72 6.22
CA LEU A 46 0.62 -1.66 5.34
C LEU A 46 -0.10 -0.32 5.50
N ASN A 47 -0.53 0.27 4.39
CA ASN A 47 -1.43 1.43 4.43
C ASN A 47 -2.79 1.01 5.01
N SER A 48 -3.02 1.31 6.28
CA SER A 48 -4.12 0.80 7.10
C SER A 48 -4.87 1.95 7.77
N GLY A 49 -6.08 2.24 7.27
CA GLY A 49 -6.94 3.25 7.88
C GLY A 49 -6.32 4.65 7.81
N THR A 50 -6.10 5.27 8.97
CA THR A 50 -5.49 6.61 9.10
C THR A 50 -3.96 6.61 9.12
N GLY A 51 -3.31 5.46 9.03
CA GLY A 51 -1.86 5.37 9.10
C GLY A 51 -1.32 4.04 8.63
N TYR A 52 -0.36 3.50 9.37
CA TYR A 52 0.36 2.29 8.99
C TYR A 52 0.13 1.17 10.00
N GLN A 53 -0.31 0.01 9.52
CA GLN A 53 -0.18 -1.21 10.30
C GLN A 53 1.25 -1.70 10.12
N LYS A 54 2.03 -1.71 11.19
CA LYS A 54 3.44 -2.10 11.20
C LYS A 54 3.63 -3.41 11.98
N ARG A 55 4.48 -4.31 11.49
CA ARG A 55 4.87 -5.55 12.16
C ARG A 55 6.34 -5.84 11.91
N ASP A 56 7.04 -6.20 12.98
CA ASP A 56 8.43 -6.59 12.98
C ASP A 56 8.65 -7.68 14.04
N PRO A 57 8.99 -8.92 13.66
CA PRO A 57 8.71 -9.51 12.34
C PRO A 57 7.21 -9.83 12.17
N PRO A 58 6.70 -9.98 10.93
CA PRO A 58 5.36 -10.51 10.73
C PRO A 58 5.25 -11.94 11.27
N LYS A 59 4.13 -12.24 11.94
CA LYS A 59 3.87 -13.61 12.42
C LYS A 59 3.75 -14.57 11.24
N SER A 60 4.36 -15.75 11.34
CA SER A 60 4.39 -16.79 10.29
C SER A 60 3.02 -17.13 9.68
N LYS A 61 1.94 -17.09 10.46
CA LYS A 61 0.57 -17.31 9.95
C LYS A 61 0.12 -16.31 8.86
N TYR A 62 0.81 -15.19 8.71
CA TYR A 62 0.60 -14.14 7.71
C TYR A 62 1.62 -14.19 6.57
N VAL A 63 2.50 -15.18 6.55
CA VAL A 63 3.57 -15.31 5.55
C VAL A 63 3.49 -16.72 4.95
N ASN A 64 3.62 -16.82 3.63
CA ASN A 64 3.70 -18.08 2.89
C ASN A 64 5.00 -18.05 2.07
N GLY A 65 6.01 -18.81 2.50
CA GLY A 65 7.37 -18.69 1.93
C GLY A 65 7.92 -17.28 2.11
N SER A 66 8.25 -16.61 1.00
CA SER A 66 8.68 -15.21 0.93
C SER A 66 7.55 -14.22 0.65
N SER A 67 6.29 -14.67 0.67
CA SER A 67 5.11 -13.83 0.35
C SER A 67 4.33 -13.46 1.59
N VAL A 68 4.10 -12.16 1.82
CA VAL A 68 3.24 -11.67 2.89
C VAL A 68 1.78 -11.68 2.43
N LYS A 69 0.89 -12.25 3.25
CA LYS A 69 -0.55 -12.36 2.97
C LYS A 69 -1.29 -11.11 3.44
N ILE A 70 -1.86 -10.40 2.48
CA ILE A 70 -2.51 -9.11 2.68
C ILE A 70 -3.92 -9.18 2.09
N GLU A 71 -4.90 -8.60 2.78
CA GLU A 71 -6.24 -8.39 2.24
C GLU A 71 -6.60 -6.91 2.22
N SER A 72 -7.32 -6.52 1.17
CA SER A 72 -8.07 -5.27 1.14
C SER A 72 -9.38 -5.46 1.90
N TYR A 73 -9.66 -4.59 2.86
CA TYR A 73 -10.84 -4.68 3.70
C TYR A 73 -11.43 -3.29 4.00
N GLN A 74 -12.68 -3.26 4.43
CA GLN A 74 -13.30 -2.05 4.96
C GLN A 74 -12.93 -1.95 6.46
N SER A 75 -12.20 -0.91 6.83
CA SER A 75 -11.71 -0.72 8.20
C SER A 75 -12.84 -0.62 9.23
N GLY A 76 -12.59 -1.02 10.48
CA GLY A 76 -13.61 -1.47 11.45
C GLY A 76 -14.82 -0.57 11.70
N TRP A 77 -14.69 0.76 11.65
CA TRP A 77 -15.83 1.67 11.75
C TRP A 77 -16.54 1.92 10.41
N GLY A 78 -16.24 1.11 9.40
CA GLY A 78 -16.80 1.24 8.08
C GLY A 78 -16.43 2.55 7.40
N PHE A 79 -15.30 3.19 7.73
CA PHE A 79 -14.99 4.54 7.23
C PHE A 79 -14.13 4.59 5.99
N ARG A 80 -13.31 3.56 5.70
CA ARG A 80 -12.50 3.53 4.46
C ARG A 80 -11.97 2.15 4.11
N ALA A 81 -11.68 1.93 2.83
CA ALA A 81 -10.90 0.78 2.35
C ALA A 81 -9.46 0.87 2.85
N ALA A 82 -8.88 -0.24 3.28
CA ALA A 82 -7.54 -0.31 3.89
C ALA A 82 -6.89 -1.67 3.60
N LEU A 83 -5.59 -1.80 3.86
CA LEU A 83 -4.91 -3.09 3.85
C LEU A 83 -4.67 -3.61 5.26
N GLN A 84 -4.80 -4.92 5.44
CA GLN A 84 -4.39 -5.61 6.67
C GLN A 84 -3.78 -6.97 6.38
N LEU A 85 -2.99 -7.48 7.31
CA LEU A 85 -2.50 -8.87 7.26
C LEU A 85 -3.64 -9.87 7.42
N THR A 86 -3.62 -10.92 6.61
CA THR A 86 -4.65 -11.97 6.62
C THR A 86 -4.05 -13.36 6.69
N LYS A 87 -4.83 -14.30 7.23
CA LYS A 87 -4.47 -15.73 7.22
C LYS A 87 -4.88 -16.41 5.92
N LYS A 88 -5.80 -15.80 5.16
CA LYS A 88 -6.33 -16.35 3.92
C LYS A 88 -5.27 -16.28 2.83
N GLU A 89 -5.18 -17.32 2.01
CA GLU A 89 -4.41 -17.24 0.78
C GLU A 89 -5.11 -16.26 -0.18
N GLY A 90 -4.30 -15.44 -0.85
CA GLY A 90 -4.76 -14.49 -1.85
C GLY A 90 -4.31 -14.91 -3.26
N GLU A 91 -4.25 -13.93 -4.15
CA GLU A 91 -3.77 -14.09 -5.51
C GLU A 91 -2.57 -13.17 -5.76
N THR A 92 -1.77 -13.50 -6.76
CA THR A 92 -0.69 -12.64 -7.26
C THR A 92 -1.19 -11.83 -8.47
N GLN A 93 -0.52 -10.72 -8.75
CA GLN A 93 -0.76 -9.90 -9.93
C GLN A 93 0.55 -9.77 -10.69
N ASP A 94 0.48 -9.53 -12.00
CA ASP A 94 1.66 -9.24 -12.80
C ASP A 94 2.33 -7.97 -12.28
N LEU A 95 3.60 -8.10 -11.90
CA LEU A 95 4.38 -7.02 -11.32
C LEU A 95 5.08 -6.22 -12.43
N ILE A 96 4.94 -4.90 -12.36
CA ILE A 96 5.79 -3.95 -13.07
C ILE A 96 6.48 -3.06 -12.04
N MET A 97 7.80 -2.98 -12.08
CA MET A 97 8.57 -2.14 -11.19
C MET A 97 8.60 -0.69 -11.69
N TRP A 98 8.77 0.26 -10.77
CA TRP A 98 8.75 1.70 -11.12
C TRP A 98 9.81 2.06 -12.16
N ASP A 99 11.00 1.46 -12.08
CA ASP A 99 12.13 1.62 -12.99
C ASP A 99 11.97 0.87 -14.33
N GLN A 100 11.00 -0.04 -14.43
CA GLN A 100 10.64 -0.73 -15.67
C GLN A 100 9.58 0.03 -16.49
N LEU A 101 8.93 1.04 -15.90
CA LEU A 101 7.96 1.87 -16.60
C LEU A 101 8.67 2.81 -17.60
N THR A 102 7.97 3.16 -18.68
CA THR A 102 8.43 4.21 -19.59
C THR A 102 8.40 5.57 -18.90
N ASP A 103 9.13 6.54 -19.44
CA ASP A 103 9.15 7.90 -18.91
C ASP A 103 7.74 8.51 -18.92
N GLU A 104 6.97 8.27 -19.99
CA GLU A 104 5.59 8.76 -20.12
C GLU A 104 4.66 8.14 -19.07
N ALA A 105 4.85 6.86 -18.75
CA ALA A 105 4.07 6.19 -17.72
C ALA A 105 4.39 6.75 -16.32
N ARG A 106 5.68 6.99 -16.03
CA ARG A 106 6.10 7.62 -14.76
C ARG A 106 5.59 9.05 -14.64
N GLU A 107 5.65 9.83 -15.72
CA GLU A 107 5.11 11.19 -15.77
C GLU A 107 3.59 11.20 -15.53
N ALA A 108 2.84 10.34 -16.23
CA ALA A 108 1.40 10.23 -16.07
C ALA A 108 1.01 9.81 -14.64
N LEU A 109 1.71 8.83 -14.05
CA LEU A 109 1.47 8.38 -12.68
C LEU A 109 1.88 9.40 -11.61
N SER A 110 2.74 10.35 -11.96
CA SER A 110 3.15 11.47 -11.09
C SER A 110 2.28 12.72 -11.26
N SER A 111 1.30 12.69 -12.16
CA SER A 111 0.36 13.80 -12.36
C SER A 111 -0.65 13.91 -11.23
N ASP A 112 -1.18 15.11 -11.04
CA ASP A 112 -2.20 15.44 -10.03
C ASP A 112 -3.59 14.86 -10.36
N VAL A 113 -3.78 14.25 -11.53
CA VAL A 113 -5.05 13.63 -11.94
C VAL A 113 -5.48 12.52 -10.99
N PHE A 114 -4.52 11.85 -10.33
CA PHE A 114 -4.79 10.81 -9.34
C PHE A 114 -4.88 11.35 -7.90
N ASP A 115 -4.54 12.62 -7.69
CA ASP A 115 -4.46 13.21 -6.37
C ASP A 115 -5.85 13.60 -5.87
N LEU A 116 -6.16 13.20 -4.64
CA LEU A 116 -7.38 13.62 -3.95
C LEU A 116 -7.08 13.96 -2.50
N GLU A 117 -7.42 15.20 -2.13
CA GLU A 117 -7.44 15.63 -0.74
C GLU A 117 -8.80 15.32 -0.12
N LEU A 118 -8.82 14.42 0.86
CA LEU A 118 -9.98 14.04 1.65
C LEU A 118 -9.83 14.58 3.07
N LEU A 119 -10.94 14.59 3.82
CA LEU A 119 -11.00 15.19 5.15
C LEU A 119 -9.95 14.62 6.13
N PHE A 120 -9.56 13.35 5.95
CA PHE A 120 -8.65 12.63 6.84
C PHE A 120 -7.57 11.83 6.11
N SER A 121 -7.36 12.08 4.82
CA SER A 121 -6.35 11.38 4.02
C SER A 121 -6.08 12.11 2.71
N THR A 122 -4.89 11.90 2.18
CA THR A 122 -4.54 12.28 0.82
C THR A 122 -4.36 10.99 0.01
N ILE A 123 -5.05 10.88 -1.11
CA ILE A 123 -4.82 9.81 -2.08
C ILE A 123 -3.81 10.34 -3.10
N ARG A 124 -2.67 9.66 -3.21
CA ARG A 124 -1.60 9.95 -4.18
C ARG A 124 -0.90 8.64 -4.54
N MET A 125 -0.31 8.56 -5.72
CA MET A 125 0.54 7.45 -6.13
C MET A 125 1.76 7.34 -5.19
N PRO A 126 1.94 6.23 -4.44
CA PRO A 126 2.94 6.18 -3.36
C PRO A 126 4.39 5.98 -3.82
N LEU A 127 4.61 5.70 -5.11
CA LEU A 127 5.93 5.44 -5.70
C LEU A 127 6.54 6.68 -6.39
N THR A 128 5.86 7.82 -6.37
CA THR A 128 6.42 9.08 -6.90
C THR A 128 7.60 9.54 -6.04
N ASP A 129 8.52 10.29 -6.63
CA ASP A 129 9.77 10.70 -5.95
C ASP A 129 9.52 11.50 -4.66
N ASP A 130 8.47 12.32 -4.64
CA ASP A 130 8.07 13.14 -3.49
C ASP A 130 7.39 12.32 -2.38
N ALA A 131 6.63 11.28 -2.75
CA ALA A 131 5.89 10.44 -1.81
C ALA A 131 6.75 9.29 -1.26
N PHE A 132 7.53 8.63 -2.10
CA PHE A 132 8.18 7.36 -1.80
C PHE A 132 9.06 7.42 -0.55
N THR A 133 9.99 8.38 -0.51
CA THR A 133 10.92 8.54 0.61
C THR A 133 10.18 8.94 1.89
N LYS A 134 9.15 9.79 1.78
CA LYS A 134 8.33 10.21 2.93
C LYS A 134 7.58 9.01 3.51
N VAL A 135 6.92 8.24 2.65
CA VAL A 135 6.18 7.03 3.02
C VAL A 135 7.10 6.01 3.68
N LEU A 136 8.29 5.76 3.14
CA LEU A 136 9.26 4.83 3.76
C LEU A 136 9.61 5.25 5.19
N LYS A 137 9.89 6.54 5.41
CA LYS A 137 10.23 7.08 6.75
C LYS A 137 9.06 6.94 7.72
N GLU A 138 7.86 7.32 7.33
CA GLU A 138 6.68 7.25 8.20
C GLU A 138 6.26 5.80 8.50
N ALA A 139 6.47 4.90 7.54
CA ALA A 139 6.08 3.51 7.62
C ALA A 139 7.15 2.62 8.26
N TRP A 140 8.36 3.12 8.54
CA TRP A 140 9.44 2.34 9.16
C TRP A 140 8.98 1.67 10.47
N PRO A 141 9.13 0.32 10.61
CA PRO A 141 8.56 -0.44 11.72
C PRO A 141 9.52 -0.67 12.90
N PHE A 142 10.77 -0.20 12.81
CA PHE A 142 11.83 -0.38 13.80
C PHE A 142 12.12 0.90 14.59
#